data_AF-A0A941L6V5-F1
#
_entry.id   AF-A0A941L6V5-F1
#
_cell.length_a   1.000
_cell.length_b   1.000
_cell.length_c   1.000
_cell.angle_alpha   90.00
_cell.angle_beta   90.00
_cell.angle_gamma   90.00
#
_symmetry.space_group_name_H-M   'P 1'
#
loop_
_entity.id
_entity.type
_entity.pdbx_description
1 polymer ?
#
loop_
_entity_poly.entity_id
_entity_poly.type
_entity_poly.pdbx_seq_one_letter_code
_entity_poly.pdbx_strand_id
1 'polypeptide(L)'
;MLTLFRIAFIGIYFWSGIHKVNAGFITNTLPELIVPDLGPLSYSIPLIEALLGVGLIFISTRKIAVLLLLGMHFLILYEVIFGFFTYNTIIIPWNVAMMILLVFLFWNKEAIHLFSNPSVSKSFAIFLFLILPATNFFNLWPGYPSFNLFSGKTAKAYLYVDEDFKTNFSSKTLSKFDDENRISVHSYSYSELNVPFYSEKEVYLQLFNKLCERSSHEFSVVMEIKTLPHLFKNEWASESYFCDQLENDSRTPLLSD
;
A
#
# COMPACT_ATOMS: atom_id res chain seq x y z
N MET A 1 -27.99 3.93 -0.50
CA MET A 1 -26.92 3.09 -1.07
C MET A 1 -25.87 3.92 -1.81
N LEU A 2 -26.25 4.72 -2.82
CA LEU A 2 -25.32 5.58 -3.59
C LEU A 2 -24.42 6.49 -2.73
N THR A 3 -24.98 7.15 -1.71
CA THR A 3 -24.23 8.01 -0.79
C THR A 3 -23.13 7.27 -0.03
N LEU A 4 -23.31 5.99 0.30
CA LEU A 4 -22.32 5.20 1.03
C LEU A 4 -21.09 4.94 0.15
N PHE A 5 -21.30 4.57 -1.12
CA PHE A 5 -20.21 4.41 -2.09
C PHE A 5 -19.49 5.74 -2.37
N ARG A 6 -20.23 6.85 -2.43
CA ARG A 6 -19.63 8.18 -2.53
C ARG A 6 -18.72 8.48 -1.33
N ILE A 7 -19.16 8.20 -0.10
CA ILE A 7 -18.34 8.37 1.12
C ILE A 7 -17.09 7.50 1.05
N ALA A 8 -17.22 6.24 0.65
CA ALA A 8 -16.09 5.33 0.51
C ALA A 8 -15.06 5.85 -0.52
N PHE A 9 -15.51 6.28 -1.71
CA PHE A 9 -14.63 6.82 -2.75
C PHE A 9 -13.94 8.12 -2.34
N ILE A 10 -14.65 9.02 -1.65
CA ILE A 10 -14.04 10.23 -1.09
C ILE A 10 -12.91 9.84 -0.11
N GLY A 11 -13.17 8.87 0.77
CA GLY A 11 -12.18 8.36 1.71
C GLY A 11 -10.98 7.71 1.01
N ILE A 12 -11.22 6.90 -0.03
CA ILE A 12 -10.16 6.24 -0.81
C ILE A 12 -9.20 7.29 -1.39
N TYR A 13 -9.69 8.27 -2.16
CA TYR A 13 -8.82 9.30 -2.76
C TYR A 13 -8.16 10.20 -1.72
N PHE A 14 -8.91 10.59 -0.68
CA PHE A 14 -8.39 11.44 0.38
C PHE A 14 -7.23 10.76 1.10
N TRP A 15 -7.45 9.56 1.64
CA TRP A 15 -6.44 8.85 2.41
C TRP A 15 -5.30 8.32 1.54
N SER A 16 -5.58 7.83 0.33
CA SER A 16 -4.52 7.45 -0.63
C SER A 16 -3.55 8.61 -0.86
N GLY A 17 -4.06 9.82 -1.11
CA GLY A 17 -3.24 11.02 -1.25
C GLY A 17 -2.48 11.37 0.03
N ILE A 18 -3.17 11.47 1.18
CA ILE A 18 -2.55 11.83 2.47
C ILE A 18 -1.45 10.84 2.88
N HIS A 19 -1.66 9.53 2.68
CA HIS A 19 -0.67 8.51 3.01
C HIS A 19 0.58 8.60 2.13
N LYS A 20 0.48 9.12 0.90
CA LYS A 20 1.61 9.37 -0.03
C LYS A 20 2.38 10.67 0.27
N VAL A 21 1.93 11.52 1.19
CA VAL A 21 2.68 12.72 1.63
C VAL A 21 3.80 12.32 2.59
N ASN A 22 4.81 11.62 2.07
CA ASN A 22 5.97 11.14 2.82
C ASN A 22 7.20 11.00 1.90
N ALA A 23 8.39 11.02 2.49
CA ALA A 23 9.66 10.93 1.77
C ALA A 23 9.79 9.63 0.98
N GLY A 24 9.31 8.51 1.51
CA GLY A 24 9.36 7.22 0.84
C GLY A 24 8.63 7.22 -0.50
N PHE A 25 7.46 7.87 -0.59
CA PHE A 25 6.76 8.05 -1.86
C PHE A 25 7.55 8.95 -2.81
N ILE A 26 7.99 10.12 -2.33
CA ILE A 26 8.63 11.14 -3.15
C ILE A 26 9.97 10.66 -3.73
N THR A 27 10.75 9.88 -2.98
CA THR A 27 12.08 9.44 -3.43
C THR A 27 12.08 8.09 -4.11
N ASN A 28 11.09 7.22 -3.84
CA ASN A 28 11.15 5.82 -4.29
C ASN A 28 9.99 5.41 -5.20
N THR A 29 8.87 6.13 -5.23
CA THR A 29 7.68 5.74 -6.02
C THR A 29 7.34 6.77 -7.08
N LEU A 30 7.31 8.05 -6.71
CA LEU A 30 7.03 9.13 -7.64
C LEU A 30 8.02 9.19 -8.83
N PRO A 31 9.33 8.98 -8.67
CA PRO A 31 10.29 9.04 -9.78
C PRO A 31 10.12 7.94 -10.82
N GLU A 32 9.37 6.89 -10.50
CA GLU A 32 9.03 5.82 -11.44
C GLU A 32 7.87 6.21 -12.38
N LEU A 33 7.19 7.33 -12.10
CA LEU A 33 6.14 7.90 -12.95
C LEU A 33 6.74 8.97 -13.87
N ILE A 34 6.18 9.14 -15.07
CA ILE A 34 6.55 10.22 -16.00
C ILE A 34 5.94 11.54 -15.51
N VAL A 35 6.51 12.06 -14.44
CA VAL A 35 6.21 13.37 -13.85
C VAL A 35 7.51 14.14 -13.66
N PRO A 36 7.49 15.48 -13.80
CA PRO A 36 8.68 16.28 -13.58
C PRO A 36 9.11 16.18 -12.10
N ASP A 37 10.41 16.12 -11.86
CA ASP A 37 10.95 16.32 -10.52
C ASP A 37 10.82 17.80 -10.14
N LEU A 38 9.98 18.07 -9.14
CA LEU A 38 9.73 19.42 -8.62
C LEU A 38 10.46 19.66 -7.29
N GLY A 39 11.40 18.77 -6.91
CA GLY A 39 12.08 18.81 -5.63
C GLY A 39 11.08 18.79 -4.46
N PRO A 40 11.17 19.71 -3.49
CA PRO A 40 10.21 19.78 -2.37
C PRO A 40 8.75 20.02 -2.80
N LEU A 41 8.50 20.58 -3.99
CA LEU A 41 7.13 20.76 -4.47
C LEU A 41 6.49 19.43 -4.92
N SER A 42 7.25 18.36 -5.08
CA SER A 42 6.74 17.03 -5.43
C SER A 42 5.73 16.50 -4.40
N TYR A 43 5.81 16.94 -3.13
CA TYR A 43 4.81 16.64 -2.09
C TYR A 43 3.40 17.20 -2.42
N SER A 44 3.31 18.18 -3.31
CA SER A 44 2.02 18.73 -3.74
C SER A 44 1.23 17.75 -4.61
N ILE A 45 1.89 16.83 -5.33
CA ILE A 45 1.22 15.87 -6.21
C ILE A 45 0.25 14.96 -5.44
N PRO A 46 0.68 14.20 -4.41
CA PRO A 46 -0.25 13.42 -3.60
C PRO A 46 -1.22 14.28 -2.77
N LEU A 47 -0.83 15.51 -2.41
CA LEU A 47 -1.75 16.44 -1.75
C LEU A 47 -2.88 16.88 -2.69
N ILE A 48 -2.60 17.10 -3.97
CA ILE A 48 -3.62 17.38 -4.99
C ILE A 48 -4.58 16.19 -5.09
N GLU A 49 -4.10 14.94 -5.12
CA GLU A 49 -4.97 13.75 -5.08
C GLU A 49 -5.95 13.81 -3.89
N ALA A 50 -5.46 14.10 -2.69
CA ALA A 50 -6.29 14.21 -1.50
C ALA A 50 -7.33 15.36 -1.61
N LEU A 51 -6.89 16.52 -2.11
CA LEU A 51 -7.77 17.68 -2.33
C LEU A 51 -8.83 17.42 -3.41
N LEU A 52 -8.52 16.66 -4.45
CA LEU A 52 -9.49 16.24 -5.46
C LEU A 52 -10.53 15.29 -4.85
N GLY A 53 -10.13 14.39 -3.93
CA GLY A 53 -11.04 13.58 -3.14
C GLY A 53 -12.05 14.43 -2.35
N VAL A 54 -11.58 15.50 -1.68
CA VAL A 54 -12.45 16.49 -1.01
C VAL A 54 -13.31 17.25 -2.03
N GLY A 55 -12.74 17.62 -3.17
CA GLY A 55 -13.40 18.31 -4.27
C GLY A 55 -14.60 17.55 -4.87
N LEU A 56 -14.69 16.23 -4.68
CA LEU A 56 -15.84 15.43 -5.08
C LEU A 56 -17.11 15.73 -4.26
N ILE A 57 -16.96 16.26 -3.04
CA ILE A 57 -18.08 16.60 -2.15
C ILE A 57 -18.91 17.74 -2.75
N PHE A 58 -18.24 18.81 -3.19
CA PHE A 58 -18.89 20.05 -3.61
C PHE A 58 -19.31 20.01 -5.09
N ILE A 59 -20.58 20.35 -5.36
CA ILE A 59 -21.15 20.32 -6.72
C ILE A 59 -20.35 21.21 -7.70
N SER A 60 -19.83 22.35 -7.22
CA SER A 60 -19.07 23.32 -8.02
C SER A 60 -17.72 22.77 -8.51
N THR A 61 -17.02 21.97 -7.70
CA THR A 61 -15.69 21.44 -8.01
C THR A 61 -15.71 20.02 -8.56
N ARG A 62 -16.81 19.27 -8.34
CA ARG A 62 -16.89 17.84 -8.61
C ARG A 62 -16.51 17.43 -10.03
N LYS A 63 -16.98 18.16 -11.05
CA LYS A 63 -16.65 17.83 -12.45
C LYS A 63 -15.16 17.97 -12.75
N ILE A 64 -14.54 19.04 -12.25
CA ILE A 64 -13.10 19.25 -12.38
C ILE A 64 -12.36 18.14 -11.64
N ALA A 65 -12.77 17.80 -10.41
CA ALA A 65 -12.20 16.70 -9.65
C ALA A 65 -12.28 15.36 -10.39
N VAL A 66 -13.44 15.01 -10.96
CA VAL A 66 -13.63 13.80 -11.76
C VAL A 66 -12.68 13.78 -12.97
N LEU A 67 -12.60 14.87 -13.74
CA LEU A 67 -11.75 14.93 -14.93
C LEU A 67 -10.26 14.79 -14.58
N LEU A 68 -9.79 15.45 -13.52
CA LEU A 68 -8.40 15.38 -13.08
C LEU A 68 -8.04 13.99 -12.52
N LEU A 69 -8.93 13.37 -11.73
CA LEU A 69 -8.73 12.01 -11.24
C LEU A 69 -8.76 10.98 -12.37
N LEU A 70 -9.61 11.15 -13.40
CA LEU A 70 -9.54 10.33 -14.61
C LEU A 70 -8.20 10.49 -15.32
N GLY A 71 -7.70 11.72 -15.47
CA GLY A 71 -6.38 12.01 -16.04
C GLY A 71 -5.25 11.29 -15.29
N MET A 72 -5.30 11.31 -13.95
CA MET A 72 -4.36 10.57 -13.10
C MET A 72 -4.43 9.06 -13.36
N HIS A 73 -5.64 8.46 -13.43
CA HIS A 73 -5.78 7.03 -13.73
C HIS A 73 -5.28 6.66 -15.12
N PHE A 74 -5.48 7.52 -16.13
CA PHE A 74 -4.90 7.31 -17.45
C PHE A 74 -3.37 7.32 -17.41
N LEU A 75 -2.75 8.21 -16.63
CA LEU A 75 -1.31 8.23 -16.44
C LEU A 75 -0.83 6.93 -15.78
N ILE A 76 -1.49 6.48 -14.71
CA ILE A 76 -1.16 5.19 -14.06
C ILE A 76 -1.27 4.03 -15.04
N LEU A 77 -2.34 3.97 -15.84
CA LEU A 77 -2.54 2.90 -16.84
C LEU A 77 -1.47 2.96 -17.93
N TYR A 78 -1.07 4.16 -18.37
CA TYR A 78 0.02 4.33 -19.32
C TYR A 78 1.32 3.72 -18.78
N GLU A 79 1.68 4.00 -17.53
CA GLU A 79 2.89 3.46 -16.89
C GLU A 79 2.87 1.94 -16.72
N VAL A 80 1.70 1.37 -16.42
CA VAL A 80 1.57 -0.08 -16.25
C VAL A 80 1.63 -0.82 -17.59
N ILE A 81 1.15 -0.21 -18.68
CA ILE A 81 1.12 -0.84 -20.01
C ILE A 81 2.44 -0.64 -20.75
N PHE A 82 3.03 0.55 -20.66
CA PHE A 82 4.19 0.96 -21.48
C PHE A 82 5.42 1.37 -20.66
N GLY A 83 5.28 1.57 -19.35
CA GLY A 83 6.33 2.09 -18.48
C GLY A 83 6.96 1.01 -17.59
N PHE A 84 7.34 1.42 -16.38
CA PHE A 84 8.14 0.60 -15.45
C PHE A 84 7.34 -0.39 -14.59
N PHE A 85 6.01 -0.22 -14.50
CA PHE A 85 5.15 -1.02 -13.61
C PHE A 85 4.52 -2.27 -14.26
N THR A 86 5.09 -2.76 -15.37
CA THR A 86 4.55 -3.87 -16.17
C THR A 86 4.45 -5.21 -15.43
N TYR A 87 5.12 -5.34 -14.27
CA TYR A 87 5.12 -6.56 -13.45
C TYR A 87 3.84 -6.77 -12.64
N ASN A 88 2.96 -5.78 -12.50
CA ASN A 88 1.71 -5.90 -11.74
C ASN A 88 0.49 -5.56 -12.61
N THR A 89 0.03 -6.55 -13.36
CA THR A 89 -1.10 -6.37 -14.28
C THR A 89 -2.45 -6.17 -13.58
N ILE A 90 -2.57 -6.48 -12.29
CA ILE A 90 -3.82 -6.29 -11.51
C ILE A 90 -4.13 -4.80 -11.31
N ILE A 91 -3.13 -3.93 -11.44
CA ILE A 91 -3.34 -2.48 -11.43
C ILE A 91 -4.28 -2.05 -12.57
N ILE A 92 -4.29 -2.76 -13.70
CA ILE A 92 -5.14 -2.43 -14.87
C ILE A 92 -6.65 -2.55 -14.54
N PRO A 93 -7.20 -3.74 -14.21
CA PRO A 93 -8.63 -3.86 -13.93
C PRO A 93 -9.07 -3.01 -12.73
N TRP A 94 -8.20 -2.83 -11.73
CA TRP A 94 -8.47 -1.95 -10.59
C TRP A 94 -8.65 -0.49 -11.02
N ASN A 95 -7.71 0.08 -11.80
CA ASN A 95 -7.82 1.47 -12.25
C ASN A 95 -9.00 1.68 -13.20
N VAL A 96 -9.27 0.74 -14.10
CA VAL A 96 -10.45 0.80 -14.98
C VAL A 96 -11.74 0.81 -14.16
N ALA A 97 -11.85 -0.05 -13.15
CA ALA A 97 -13.01 -0.06 -12.24
C ALA A 97 -13.16 1.26 -11.49
N MET A 98 -12.06 1.82 -10.96
CA MET A 98 -12.06 3.11 -10.27
C MET A 98 -12.54 4.26 -11.17
N MET A 99 -12.11 4.29 -12.44
CA MET A 99 -12.55 5.29 -13.42
C MET A 99 -14.05 5.20 -13.72
N ILE A 100 -14.56 3.98 -13.96
CA ILE A 100 -15.98 3.76 -14.24
C ILE A 100 -16.83 4.19 -13.04
N LEU A 101 -16.45 3.76 -11.84
CA LEU A 101 -17.16 4.09 -10.61
C LEU A 101 -17.08 5.59 -10.30
N LEU A 102 -15.94 6.24 -10.55
CA LEU A 102 -15.79 7.68 -10.37
C LEU A 102 -16.79 8.45 -11.24
N VAL A 103 -16.91 8.12 -12.53
CA VAL A 103 -17.89 8.77 -13.42
C VAL A 103 -19.31 8.47 -12.97
N PHE A 104 -19.63 7.19 -12.72
CA PHE A 104 -20.98 6.78 -12.33
C PHE A 104 -21.44 7.46 -11.03
N LEU A 105 -20.58 7.53 -10.02
CA LEU A 105 -20.91 8.07 -8.71
C LEU A 105 -20.93 9.60 -8.68
N PHE A 106 -20.11 10.30 -9.48
CA PHE A 106 -19.87 11.73 -9.31
C PHE A 106 -20.15 12.61 -10.54
N TRP A 107 -20.53 12.06 -11.70
CA TRP A 107 -20.83 12.91 -12.85
C TRP A 107 -22.12 13.72 -12.69
N ASN A 108 -23.08 13.21 -11.91
CA ASN A 108 -24.35 13.88 -11.67
C ASN A 108 -24.21 15.09 -10.72
N LYS A 109 -25.19 15.99 -10.77
CA LYS A 109 -25.22 17.24 -9.96
C LYS A 109 -25.91 17.11 -8.60
N GLU A 110 -26.12 15.90 -8.09
CA GLU A 110 -26.80 15.72 -6.81
C GLU A 110 -25.91 16.15 -5.63
N ALA A 111 -26.48 16.87 -4.66
CA ALA A 111 -25.75 17.24 -3.45
C ALA A 111 -25.40 16.01 -2.60
N ILE A 112 -24.18 15.99 -2.07
CA ILE A 112 -23.76 14.95 -1.12
C ILE A 112 -23.94 15.50 0.29
N HIS A 113 -24.99 15.06 0.96
CA HIS A 113 -25.29 15.44 2.34
C HIS A 113 -24.60 14.48 3.31
N LEU A 114 -23.35 14.79 3.67
CA LEU A 114 -22.55 14.00 4.62
C LEU A 114 -23.16 14.01 6.03
N PHE A 115 -23.51 15.20 6.53
CA PHE A 115 -23.96 15.39 7.92
C PHE A 115 -25.47 15.58 8.08
N SER A 116 -26.20 15.84 6.99
CA SER A 116 -27.68 15.93 7.04
C SER A 116 -28.30 14.53 7.00
N ASN A 117 -29.46 14.34 7.65
CA ASN A 117 -30.18 13.07 7.72
C ASN A 117 -29.28 11.91 8.18
N PRO A 118 -28.83 11.91 9.45
CA PRO A 118 -27.96 10.88 9.97
C PRO A 118 -28.67 9.52 9.93
N SER A 119 -27.96 8.49 9.47
CA SER A 119 -28.38 7.10 9.54
C SER A 119 -27.21 6.28 10.07
N VAL A 120 -27.51 5.18 10.77
CA VAL A 120 -26.47 4.27 11.31
C VAL A 120 -25.48 3.85 10.22
N SER A 121 -25.99 3.48 9.04
CA SER A 121 -25.17 3.10 7.89
C SER A 121 -24.27 4.21 7.36
N LYS A 122 -24.76 5.46 7.34
CA LYS A 122 -23.96 6.61 6.90
C LYS A 122 -22.89 6.96 7.93
N SER A 123 -23.25 6.99 9.21
CA SER A 123 -22.31 7.23 10.30
C SER A 123 -21.22 6.16 10.34
N PHE A 124 -21.59 4.90 10.14
CA PHE A 124 -20.64 3.79 10.05
C PHE A 124 -19.71 3.92 8.84
N ALA A 125 -20.23 4.30 7.66
CA ALA A 125 -19.40 4.55 6.48
C ALA A 125 -18.43 5.72 6.68
N ILE A 126 -18.88 6.82 7.30
CA ILE A 126 -18.01 7.96 7.65
C ILE A 126 -16.92 7.49 8.61
N PHE A 127 -17.29 6.76 9.66
CA PHE A 127 -16.32 6.22 10.60
C PHE A 127 -15.28 5.33 9.89
N LEU A 128 -15.74 4.35 9.11
CA LEU A 128 -14.87 3.36 8.47
C LEU A 128 -13.96 3.95 7.39
N PHE A 129 -14.46 4.89 6.56
CA PHE A 129 -13.73 5.39 5.40
C PHE A 129 -13.09 6.76 5.59
N LEU A 130 -13.57 7.58 6.53
CA LEU A 130 -13.07 8.94 6.75
C LEU A 130 -12.36 9.10 8.09
N ILE A 131 -12.65 8.31 9.12
CA ILE A 131 -12.06 8.48 10.45
C ILE A 131 -11.03 7.40 10.76
N LEU A 132 -11.42 6.13 10.65
CA LEU A 132 -10.61 4.99 11.04
C LEU A 132 -9.25 4.93 10.31
N PRO A 133 -9.13 5.26 9.01
CA PRO A 133 -7.84 5.26 8.33
C PRO A 133 -6.80 6.17 8.97
N ALA A 134 -7.21 7.27 9.61
CA ALA A 134 -6.33 8.20 10.31
C ALA A 134 -5.57 7.51 11.46
N THR A 135 -6.15 6.47 12.06
CA THR A 135 -5.54 5.77 13.19
C THR A 135 -4.33 4.90 12.78
N ASN A 136 -4.12 4.69 11.47
CA ASN A 136 -2.90 4.05 10.95
C ASN A 136 -1.64 4.89 11.23
N PHE A 137 -1.73 6.22 11.34
CA PHE A 137 -0.59 7.05 11.74
C PHE A 137 -0.08 6.75 13.16
N PHE A 138 -0.90 6.10 13.98
CA PHE A 138 -0.57 5.65 15.34
C PHE A 138 -0.40 4.13 15.42
N ASN A 139 -0.28 3.43 14.28
CA ASN A 139 -0.21 1.97 14.19
C ASN A 139 -1.39 1.22 14.83
N LEU A 140 -2.57 1.87 14.95
CA LEU A 140 -3.77 1.26 15.54
C LEU A 140 -4.68 0.59 14.48
N TRP A 141 -4.41 0.83 13.19
CA TRP A 141 -5.16 0.29 12.07
C TRP A 141 -4.22 -0.11 10.94
N PRO A 142 -4.44 -1.24 10.25
CA PRO A 142 -3.53 -1.71 9.22
C PRO A 142 -3.48 -0.79 7.99
N GLY A 143 -2.39 -0.86 7.22
CA GLY A 143 -2.13 0.02 6.09
C GLY A 143 -3.11 -0.15 4.93
N TYR A 144 -3.38 -1.39 4.52
CA TYR A 144 -4.28 -1.67 3.38
C TYR A 144 -5.70 -1.08 3.55
N PRO A 145 -6.40 -1.31 4.68
CA PRO A 145 -7.71 -0.70 4.92
C PRO A 145 -7.63 0.82 5.20
N SER A 146 -6.42 1.37 5.38
CA SER A 146 -6.16 2.83 5.37
C SER A 146 -5.89 3.42 4.00
N PHE A 147 -5.98 2.63 2.92
CA PHE A 147 -5.62 3.06 1.56
C PHE A 147 -4.14 3.47 1.44
N ASN A 148 -3.29 2.83 2.25
CA ASN A 148 -1.84 3.04 2.29
C ASN A 148 -1.07 2.19 1.27
N LEU A 149 -1.77 1.46 0.39
CA LEU A 149 -1.12 0.65 -0.65
C LEU A 149 -0.43 1.57 -1.68
N PHE A 150 0.82 1.27 -2.04
CA PHE A 150 1.65 2.13 -2.91
C PHE A 150 1.94 3.53 -2.36
N SER A 151 1.83 3.72 -1.04
CA SER A 151 2.17 5.00 -0.40
C SER A 151 3.67 5.22 -0.24
N GLY A 152 4.51 4.24 -0.56
CA GLY A 152 5.97 4.34 -0.37
C GLY A 152 6.45 4.24 1.08
N LYS A 153 5.56 4.17 2.08
CA LYS A 153 5.91 4.06 3.51
C LYS A 153 5.55 2.73 4.17
N THR A 154 5.00 1.77 3.41
CA THR A 154 4.72 0.43 3.94
C THR A 154 6.01 -0.31 4.28
N ALA A 155 5.95 -1.22 5.24
CA ALA A 155 7.09 -2.07 5.58
C ALA A 155 7.53 -2.88 4.34
N LYS A 156 8.83 -3.17 4.26
CA LYS A 156 9.43 -3.98 3.20
C LYS A 156 10.13 -5.15 3.84
N ALA A 157 9.87 -6.37 3.39
CA ALA A 157 10.60 -7.55 3.86
C ALA A 157 11.45 -8.15 2.74
N TYR A 158 12.64 -8.60 3.11
CA TYR A 158 13.59 -9.30 2.27
C TYR A 158 13.94 -10.64 2.89
N LEU A 159 14.04 -11.67 2.07
CA LEU A 159 14.52 -12.99 2.45
C LEU A 159 15.93 -13.15 1.90
N TYR A 160 16.85 -13.54 2.77
CA TYR A 160 18.17 -14.03 2.41
C TYR A 160 18.14 -15.54 2.63
N VAL A 161 18.55 -16.31 1.63
CA VAL A 161 18.51 -17.77 1.70
C VAL A 161 19.84 -18.37 1.30
N ASP A 162 20.19 -19.52 1.86
CA ASP A 162 21.32 -20.31 1.37
C ASP A 162 20.98 -20.97 0.02
N GLU A 163 22.00 -21.49 -0.68
CA GLU A 163 21.82 -22.13 -1.99
C GLU A 163 20.96 -23.40 -1.95
N ASP A 164 21.04 -24.17 -0.87
CA ASP A 164 20.28 -25.41 -0.71
C ASP A 164 18.79 -25.10 -0.54
N PHE A 165 18.45 -24.12 0.31
CA PHE A 165 17.10 -23.66 0.55
C PHE A 165 16.52 -22.96 -0.67
N LYS A 166 17.36 -22.25 -1.44
CA LYS A 166 16.97 -21.59 -2.70
C LYS A 166 16.35 -22.59 -3.68
N THR A 167 16.78 -23.85 -3.68
CA THR A 167 16.22 -24.90 -4.55
C THR A 167 14.74 -25.21 -4.32
N ASN A 168 14.17 -24.78 -3.18
CA ASN A 168 12.76 -24.96 -2.86
C ASN A 168 11.83 -23.98 -3.61
N PHE A 169 12.38 -22.96 -4.28
CA PHE A 169 11.59 -21.98 -5.02
C PHE A 169 11.36 -22.38 -6.48
N SER A 170 10.27 -21.92 -7.08
CA SER A 170 9.99 -22.17 -8.49
C SER A 170 11.05 -21.51 -9.40
N SER A 171 11.23 -22.05 -10.62
CA SER A 171 12.14 -21.46 -11.62
C SER A 171 11.83 -19.98 -11.92
N LYS A 172 10.56 -19.59 -11.86
CA LYS A 172 10.12 -18.21 -12.06
C LYS A 172 10.59 -17.30 -10.92
N THR A 173 10.57 -17.79 -9.69
CA THR A 173 11.07 -17.07 -8.51
C THR A 173 12.60 -17.07 -8.42
N LEU A 174 13.27 -18.15 -8.83
CA LEU A 174 14.73 -18.23 -8.85
C LEU A 174 15.37 -17.07 -9.65
N SER A 175 14.74 -16.65 -10.75
CA SER A 175 15.18 -15.51 -11.57
C SER A 175 15.07 -14.13 -10.90
N LYS A 176 14.49 -14.05 -9.69
CA LYS A 176 14.23 -12.80 -8.96
C LYS A 176 15.15 -12.59 -7.76
N PHE A 177 15.97 -13.58 -7.43
CA PHE A 177 17.04 -13.42 -6.45
C PHE A 177 18.17 -12.59 -7.06
N ASP A 178 18.79 -11.76 -6.23
CA ASP A 178 20.02 -11.05 -6.59
C ASP A 178 21.27 -11.89 -6.25
N ASP A 179 22.44 -11.29 -6.46
CA ASP A 179 23.76 -11.92 -6.26
C ASP A 179 24.05 -12.27 -4.79
N GLU A 180 23.30 -11.70 -3.83
CA GLU A 180 23.42 -11.99 -2.39
C GLU A 180 22.43 -13.08 -1.95
N ASN A 181 21.79 -13.78 -2.90
CA ASN A 181 20.65 -14.67 -2.63
C ASN A 181 19.54 -13.99 -1.85
N ARG A 182 19.33 -12.70 -2.11
CA ARG A 182 18.25 -11.93 -1.52
C ARG A 182 17.10 -11.78 -2.50
N ILE A 183 15.88 -11.90 -1.99
CA ILE A 183 14.64 -11.60 -2.71
C ILE A 183 13.72 -10.75 -1.84
N SER A 184 13.06 -9.74 -2.42
CA SER A 184 11.99 -9.06 -1.70
C SER A 184 10.74 -9.95 -1.63
N VAL A 185 10.04 -9.95 -0.50
CA VAL A 185 8.81 -10.75 -0.34
C VAL A 185 7.74 -10.33 -1.36
N HIS A 186 7.72 -9.06 -1.78
CA HIS A 186 6.88 -8.61 -2.90
C HIS A 186 7.27 -9.25 -4.22
N SER A 187 8.57 -9.28 -4.56
CA SER A 187 9.07 -9.91 -5.78
C SER A 187 8.68 -11.39 -5.85
N TYR A 188 8.81 -12.11 -4.72
CA TYR A 188 8.34 -13.49 -4.57
C TYR A 188 6.82 -13.62 -4.80
N SER A 189 6.02 -12.76 -4.15
CA SER A 189 4.57 -12.78 -4.32
C SER A 189 4.15 -12.45 -5.76
N TYR A 190 4.84 -11.54 -6.44
CA TYR A 190 4.58 -11.22 -7.85
C TYR A 190 4.96 -12.36 -8.79
N SER A 191 6.07 -13.07 -8.56
CA SER A 191 6.47 -14.20 -9.42
C SER A 191 5.47 -15.35 -9.31
N GLU A 192 4.99 -15.67 -8.11
CA GLU A 192 4.07 -16.79 -7.88
C GLU A 192 2.60 -16.45 -8.18
N LEU A 193 2.11 -15.31 -7.66
CA LEU A 193 0.67 -15.00 -7.62
C LEU A 193 0.30 -13.73 -8.40
N ASN A 194 1.28 -12.97 -8.89
CA ASN A 194 1.07 -11.71 -9.60
C ASN A 194 0.30 -10.65 -8.76
N VAL A 195 0.41 -10.72 -7.43
CA VAL A 195 -0.16 -9.77 -6.46
C VAL A 195 0.91 -9.25 -5.51
N PRO A 196 0.80 -8.03 -4.98
CA PRO A 196 1.64 -7.59 -3.88
C PRO A 196 1.36 -8.40 -2.61
N PHE A 197 2.42 -8.73 -1.88
CA PHE A 197 2.29 -9.30 -0.54
C PHE A 197 1.71 -8.27 0.44
N TYR A 198 0.94 -8.72 1.43
CA TYR A 198 0.34 -7.84 2.44
C TYR A 198 1.40 -7.29 3.41
N SER A 199 1.73 -5.99 3.28
CA SER A 199 2.91 -5.34 3.89
C SER A 199 2.77 -4.96 5.37
N GLU A 200 2.33 -5.89 6.22
CA GLU A 200 2.29 -5.71 7.68
C GLU A 200 3.36 -6.59 8.35
N LYS A 201 4.02 -6.06 9.39
CA LYS A 201 5.15 -6.72 10.07
C LYS A 201 4.75 -8.10 10.57
N GLU A 202 3.59 -8.21 11.19
CA GLU A 202 3.07 -9.45 11.77
C GLU A 202 2.87 -10.54 10.70
N VAL A 203 2.44 -10.14 9.50
CA VAL A 203 2.23 -11.08 8.39
C VAL A 203 3.55 -11.53 7.77
N TYR A 204 4.56 -10.65 7.72
CA TYR A 204 5.92 -11.04 7.37
C TYR A 204 6.50 -12.06 8.36
N LEU A 205 6.34 -11.83 9.67
CA LEU A 205 6.81 -12.76 10.69
C LEU A 205 6.08 -14.11 10.62
N GLN A 206 4.78 -14.13 10.36
CA GLN A 206 4.04 -15.39 10.12
C GLN A 206 4.54 -16.14 8.90
N LEU A 207 4.89 -15.44 7.81
CA LEU A 207 5.53 -16.06 6.65
C LEU A 207 6.89 -16.64 7.03
N PHE A 208 7.72 -15.87 7.75
CA PHE A 208 9.04 -16.29 8.17
C PHE A 208 9.00 -17.55 9.03
N ASN A 209 8.11 -17.62 10.02
CA ASN A 209 7.91 -18.80 10.87
C ASN A 209 7.66 -20.06 10.03
N LYS A 210 6.78 -19.96 9.02
CA LYS A 210 6.49 -21.09 8.12
C LYS A 210 7.66 -21.49 7.23
N LEU A 211 8.55 -20.56 6.89
CA LEU A 211 9.77 -20.87 6.15
C LEU A 211 10.80 -21.54 7.06
N CYS A 212 10.92 -21.10 8.31
CA CYS A 212 11.81 -21.70 9.31
C CYS A 212 11.44 -23.15 9.63
N GLU A 213 10.16 -23.54 9.62
CA GLU A 213 9.73 -24.94 9.75
C GLU A 213 10.33 -25.88 8.67
N ARG A 214 10.78 -25.32 7.54
CA ARG A 214 11.38 -26.04 6.42
C ARG A 214 12.89 -25.84 6.31
N SER A 215 13.48 -25.05 7.22
CA SER A 215 14.91 -24.78 7.24
C SER A 215 15.68 -26.00 7.72
N SER A 216 16.85 -26.27 7.12
CA SER A 216 17.75 -27.33 7.57
C SER A 216 18.61 -26.88 8.76
N HIS A 217 18.85 -25.58 8.88
CA HIS A 217 19.62 -24.95 9.94
C HIS A 217 19.26 -23.46 10.09
N GLU A 218 19.69 -22.86 11.19
CA GLU A 218 19.36 -21.51 11.66
C GLU A 218 19.52 -20.40 10.61
N PHE A 219 20.54 -20.50 9.76
CA PHE A 219 20.87 -19.49 8.75
C PHE A 219 20.34 -19.80 7.35
N SER A 220 19.54 -20.86 7.19
CA SER A 220 18.99 -21.18 5.86
C SER A 220 18.08 -20.10 5.32
N VAL A 221 17.40 -19.40 6.21
CA VAL A 221 16.51 -18.31 5.88
C VAL A 221 16.71 -17.23 6.94
N VAL A 222 17.03 -16.02 6.49
CA VAL A 222 17.07 -14.83 7.32
C VAL A 222 16.09 -13.82 6.72
N MET A 223 15.24 -13.24 7.57
CA MET A 223 14.32 -12.19 7.13
C MET A 223 14.80 -10.83 7.63
N GLU A 224 14.92 -9.87 6.71
CA GLU A 224 15.16 -8.47 7.04
C GLU A 224 13.87 -7.67 6.81
N ILE A 225 13.34 -7.03 7.84
CA ILE A 225 12.17 -6.15 7.75
C ILE A 225 12.62 -4.69 7.89
N LYS A 226 12.35 -3.89 6.86
CA LYS A 226 12.60 -2.45 6.83
C LYS A 226 11.32 -1.67 7.08
N THR A 227 11.38 -0.71 7.99
CA THR A 227 10.28 0.22 8.29
C THR A 227 10.74 1.68 8.15
N LEU A 228 9.80 2.59 7.89
CA LEU A 228 10.08 4.02 7.74
C LEU A 228 9.65 4.77 9.01
N PRO A 229 10.53 4.95 10.01
CA PRO A 229 10.18 5.57 11.28
C PRO A 229 9.83 7.07 11.16
N HIS A 230 10.39 7.76 10.16
CA HIS A 230 10.21 9.20 9.98
C HIS A 230 9.55 9.50 8.64
N LEU A 231 8.35 10.06 8.65
CA LEU A 231 7.57 10.31 7.42
C LEU A 231 8.29 11.23 6.41
N PHE A 232 9.12 12.16 6.86
CA PHE A 232 9.77 13.15 5.99
C PHE A 232 11.27 12.94 5.81
N LYS A 233 11.80 11.82 6.30
CA LYS A 233 13.20 11.41 6.06
C LYS A 233 13.19 10.04 5.44
N ASN A 234 13.89 9.85 4.32
CA ASN A 234 14.01 8.54 3.68
C ASN A 234 15.08 7.68 4.39
N GLU A 235 14.97 7.56 5.71
CA GLU A 235 15.86 6.79 6.59
C GLU A 235 15.09 5.57 7.07
N TRP A 236 15.42 4.39 6.55
CA TRP A 236 14.73 3.15 6.90
C TRP A 236 15.44 2.46 8.08
N ALA A 237 14.67 2.09 9.10
CA ALA A 237 15.13 1.22 10.17
C ALA A 237 15.03 -0.24 9.69
N SER A 238 16.04 -1.05 10.00
CA SER A 238 16.09 -2.46 9.61
C SER A 238 16.19 -3.35 10.83
N GLU A 239 15.43 -4.44 10.84
CA GLU A 239 15.46 -5.48 11.85
C GLU A 239 15.62 -6.84 11.14
N SER A 240 16.59 -7.64 11.60
CA SER A 240 16.85 -8.98 11.05
C SER A 240 16.36 -10.06 12.01
N TYR A 241 15.78 -11.12 11.44
CA TYR A 241 15.18 -12.23 12.14
C TYR A 241 15.81 -13.54 11.66
N PHE A 242 16.15 -14.40 12.61
CA PHE A 242 16.80 -15.70 12.41
C PHE A 242 15.89 -16.82 12.96
N CYS A 243 16.04 -18.04 12.46
CA CYS A 243 15.10 -19.12 12.79
C CYS A 243 15.23 -19.64 14.24
N ASP A 244 16.38 -19.45 14.90
CA ASP A 244 16.63 -19.79 16.31
C ASP A 244 15.96 -18.81 17.30
N GLN A 245 15.87 -17.52 16.93
CA GLN A 245 15.34 -16.46 17.78
C GLN A 245 13.84 -16.61 18.07
N LEU A 246 13.11 -17.31 17.18
CA LEU A 246 11.67 -17.53 17.30
C LEU A 246 11.30 -18.68 18.26
N GLU A 247 12.23 -19.59 18.54
CA GLU A 247 12.03 -20.66 19.53
C GLU A 247 12.00 -20.13 20.97
N ASN A 248 12.59 -18.96 21.22
CA ASN A 248 12.63 -18.32 22.54
C ASN A 248 11.43 -17.39 22.80
N ASP A 249 10.84 -16.76 21.78
CA ASP A 249 9.69 -15.86 21.96
C ASP A 249 8.37 -16.63 22.18
N SER A 250 8.27 -17.86 21.65
CA SER A 250 7.14 -18.77 21.88
C SER A 250 7.09 -19.39 23.29
N ARG A 251 8.12 -19.15 24.13
CA ARG A 251 8.19 -19.64 25.52
C ARG A 251 7.88 -18.59 26.60
N THR A 252 7.39 -17.40 26.24
CA THR A 252 7.04 -16.38 27.25
C THR A 252 5.66 -15.77 27.02
N PRO A 253 4.60 -16.28 27.65
CA PRO A 253 3.53 -15.42 28.12
C PRO A 253 4.05 -14.73 29.39
N LEU A 254 4.58 -13.52 29.28
CA LEU A 254 4.69 -12.64 30.46
C LEU A 254 3.28 -12.14 30.80
N LEU A 255 2.52 -13.03 31.44
CA LEU A 255 1.69 -12.65 32.57
C LEU A 255 2.66 -12.25 33.68
N SER A 256 2.66 -10.96 34.03
CA SER A 256 3.14 -10.50 35.32
C SER A 256 2.15 -9.43 35.81
N ASP A 257 1.32 -9.87 36.75
CA ASP A 257 0.61 -9.17 37.84
C ASP A 257 0.36 -7.66 37.75
#